data_AF-A0A7W9HI17-F1
#
_entry.id   AF-A0A7W9HI17-F1
#
_cell.length_a   1.000
_cell.length_b   1.000
_cell.length_c   1.000
_cell.angle_alpha   90.00
_cell.angle_beta   90.00
_cell.angle_gamma   90.00
#
_symmetry.space_group_name_H-M   'P 1'
#
loop_
_entity.id
_entity.type
_entity.pdbx_description
1 polymer ?
#
loop_
_entity_poly.entity_id
_entity_poly.type
_entity_poly.pdbx_seq_one_letter_code
_entity_poly.pdbx_strand_id
1 'polypeptide(L)'
;MGRYGDEVAAMAVPLHDAGDFDVLIDRVGDARVVMLGEASHGTHEFYRWRALLTRRLITEKGFSFVAVEGDWPACARVDDSVRRRPDAPEDPRAALAAFDRWPTWMWANEEVVDFARWLRTHNAGLAKEERVAFHGLDVYSLWESLREILTHLREHDPEEVPTALAAYRCFEPHGEDPQEYAISTRFVPRGCENEVVDLLVRLRRQADADGARSFGAWQNAEVVAGAERYYRAVLGGGQPSWNVRDRHMDDTLDRLLDHHGSGSKAVVWAHNTHVGDARATEMSLSGLVNVGQLARERYGAEQVVLVGFGTHSGTVVAGEAWGAGTQVMSVPPARPGSLEDELHHTAPGAALFTFPRSEQPDLLTTTLPHRAIGVVYHPERERWGNYVSTVLGERYDAFLWFDQTTALHPLHTRRVDVLEPETYPSGV
;
A
#
# COMPACT_ATOMS: atom_id res chain seq x y z
N MET A 1 10.52 -6.00 -34.18
CA MET A 1 9.10 -6.22 -33.82
C MET A 1 9.10 -7.41 -32.87
N GLY A 2 8.72 -7.19 -31.60
CA GLY A 2 8.67 -8.24 -30.59
C GLY A 2 7.58 -9.27 -30.91
N ARG A 3 7.47 -10.33 -30.09
CA ARG A 3 6.51 -11.43 -30.33
C ARG A 3 5.07 -10.92 -30.38
N TYR A 4 4.76 -9.90 -29.59
CA TYR A 4 3.42 -9.33 -29.43
C TYR A 4 3.26 -7.94 -30.04
N GLY A 5 4.13 -7.54 -30.98
CA GLY A 5 4.22 -6.15 -31.46
C GLY A 5 2.89 -5.58 -31.98
N ASP A 6 2.13 -6.34 -32.77
CA ASP A 6 0.84 -5.90 -33.29
C ASP A 6 -0.21 -5.72 -32.18
N GLU A 7 -0.22 -6.61 -31.19
CA GLU A 7 -1.13 -6.55 -30.04
C GLU A 7 -0.81 -5.36 -29.14
N VAL A 8 0.47 -5.11 -28.88
CA VAL A 8 0.94 -3.95 -28.12
C VAL A 8 0.54 -2.66 -28.82
N ALA A 9 0.80 -2.54 -30.13
CA ALA A 9 0.46 -1.35 -30.90
C ALA A 9 -1.06 -1.10 -30.95
N ALA A 10 -1.87 -2.16 -30.97
CA ALA A 10 -3.33 -2.04 -30.99
C ALA A 10 -3.92 -1.59 -29.64
N MET A 11 -3.30 -1.95 -28.52
CA MET A 11 -3.81 -1.65 -27.17
C MET A 11 -3.20 -0.40 -26.53
N ALA A 12 -1.98 0.00 -26.92
CA ALA A 12 -1.25 1.08 -26.28
C ALA A 12 -1.88 2.45 -26.59
N VAL A 13 -2.34 3.15 -25.55
CA VAL A 13 -2.73 4.55 -25.62
C VAL A 13 -1.60 5.40 -25.05
N PRO A 14 -0.96 6.29 -25.84
CA PRO A 14 0.10 7.16 -25.32
C PRO A 14 -0.36 7.99 -24.11
N LEU A 15 0.50 8.14 -23.10
CA LEU A 15 0.26 8.94 -21.91
C LEU A 15 1.09 10.23 -21.94
N HIS A 16 0.43 11.37 -21.98
CA HIS A 16 1.05 12.71 -21.93
C HIS A 16 0.57 13.49 -20.71
N ASP A 17 -0.73 13.43 -20.41
CA ASP A 17 -1.32 14.09 -19.25
C ASP A 17 -2.56 13.36 -18.71
N ALA A 18 -3.23 13.97 -17.73
CA ALA A 18 -4.38 13.36 -17.05
C ALA A 18 -5.60 13.13 -17.96
N GLY A 19 -5.72 13.84 -19.10
CA GLY A 19 -6.79 13.66 -20.08
C GLY A 19 -6.76 12.29 -20.74
N ASP A 20 -5.58 11.67 -20.86
CA ASP A 20 -5.41 10.36 -21.48
C ASP A 20 -5.99 9.20 -20.63
N PHE A 21 -6.51 9.49 -19.43
CA PHE A 21 -7.18 8.51 -18.57
C PHE A 21 -8.64 8.21 -18.92
N ASP A 22 -9.25 8.89 -19.90
CA ASP A 22 -10.69 8.73 -20.19
C ASP A 22 -11.11 7.26 -20.36
N VAL A 23 -10.35 6.49 -21.14
CA VAL A 23 -10.61 5.06 -21.36
C VAL A 23 -10.55 4.25 -20.07
N LEU A 24 -9.64 4.58 -19.15
CA LEU A 24 -9.55 3.93 -17.84
C LEU A 24 -10.67 4.38 -16.90
N ILE A 25 -11.05 5.66 -16.94
CA ILE A 25 -12.17 6.18 -16.14
C ILE A 25 -13.50 5.55 -16.57
N ASP A 26 -13.66 5.28 -17.86
CA ASP A 26 -14.79 4.50 -18.40
C ASP A 26 -14.72 3.03 -17.95
N ARG A 27 -13.54 2.41 -18.02
CA ARG A 27 -13.29 1.05 -17.50
C ARG A 27 -13.63 0.92 -16.01
N VAL A 28 -13.29 1.92 -15.22
CA VAL A 28 -13.61 1.99 -13.78
C VAL A 28 -15.13 2.00 -13.57
N GLY A 29 -15.90 2.68 -14.43
CA GLY A 29 -17.35 2.68 -14.35
C GLY A 29 -17.86 3.06 -12.96
N ASP A 30 -18.60 2.15 -12.34
CA ASP A 30 -19.16 2.27 -11.00
C ASP A 30 -18.42 1.46 -9.93
N ALA A 31 -17.21 0.97 -10.23
CA ALA A 31 -16.42 0.19 -9.29
C ALA A 31 -16.27 0.89 -7.94
N ARG A 32 -16.40 0.11 -6.87
CA ARG A 32 -16.30 0.60 -5.48
C ARG A 32 -14.85 0.76 -5.05
N VAL A 33 -13.95 -0.08 -5.57
CA VAL A 33 -12.53 -0.08 -5.22
C VAL A 33 -11.69 0.01 -6.48
N VAL A 34 -10.73 0.92 -6.49
CA VAL A 34 -9.69 0.99 -7.52
C VAL A 34 -8.34 0.88 -6.85
N MET A 35 -7.55 -0.11 -7.23
CA MET A 35 -6.24 -0.35 -6.65
C MET A 35 -5.16 -0.01 -7.68
N LEU A 36 -4.22 0.84 -7.28
CA LEU A 36 -3.13 1.34 -8.11
C LEU A 36 -1.81 0.78 -7.58
N GLY A 37 -1.23 -0.11 -8.36
CA GLY A 37 0.04 -0.78 -8.09
C GLY A 37 1.24 0.15 -8.27
N GLU A 38 2.42 -0.41 -8.05
CA GLU A 38 3.69 0.12 -8.55
C GLU A 38 4.70 -1.02 -8.69
N ALA A 39 5.61 -0.96 -9.66
CA ALA A 39 6.65 -1.98 -9.82
C ALA A 39 7.90 -1.72 -8.95
N SER A 40 7.93 -0.57 -8.27
CA SER A 40 8.94 -0.22 -7.28
C SER A 40 8.40 0.82 -6.31
N HIS A 41 8.93 0.86 -5.09
CA HIS A 41 8.60 1.88 -4.08
C HIS A 41 9.36 3.19 -4.22
N GLY A 42 10.20 3.33 -5.26
CA GLY A 42 11.19 4.39 -5.35
C GLY A 42 11.24 5.08 -6.70
N THR A 43 10.16 5.03 -7.48
CA THR A 43 10.11 5.57 -8.84
C THR A 43 9.14 6.76 -8.94
N HIS A 44 9.63 7.90 -9.41
CA HIS A 44 8.88 9.17 -9.54
C HIS A 44 7.59 9.01 -10.34
N GLU A 45 7.66 8.38 -11.51
CA GLU A 45 6.54 8.30 -12.44
C GLU A 45 5.37 7.51 -11.84
N PHE A 46 5.63 6.45 -11.08
CA PHE A 46 4.58 5.64 -10.45
C PHE A 46 3.77 6.47 -9.45
N TYR A 47 4.43 7.24 -8.57
CA TYR A 47 3.75 8.12 -7.61
C TYR A 47 3.00 9.25 -8.31
N ARG A 48 3.65 9.90 -9.28
CA ARG A 48 3.06 11.02 -10.02
C ARG A 48 1.79 10.62 -10.76
N TRP A 49 1.82 9.50 -11.48
CA TRP A 49 0.66 9.06 -12.28
C TRP A 49 -0.44 8.44 -11.42
N ARG A 50 -0.11 7.75 -10.32
CA ARG A 50 -1.09 7.37 -9.29
C ARG A 50 -1.81 8.60 -8.74
N ALA A 51 -1.08 9.66 -8.40
CA ALA A 51 -1.65 10.90 -7.93
C ALA A 51 -2.59 11.53 -8.97
N LEU A 52 -2.18 11.66 -10.23
CA LEU A 52 -3.02 12.22 -11.29
C LEU A 52 -4.31 11.42 -11.52
N LEU A 53 -4.22 10.10 -11.60
CA LEU A 53 -5.39 9.23 -11.75
C LEU A 53 -6.32 9.34 -10.55
N THR A 54 -5.77 9.34 -9.34
CA THR A 54 -6.55 9.45 -8.10
C THR A 54 -7.29 10.78 -8.01
N ARG A 55 -6.70 11.88 -8.49
CA ARG A 55 -7.38 13.17 -8.60
C ARG A 55 -8.63 13.09 -9.46
N ARG A 56 -8.55 12.42 -10.62
CA ARG A 56 -9.70 12.19 -11.50
C ARG A 56 -10.74 11.27 -10.87
N LEU A 57 -10.32 10.17 -10.24
CA LEU A 57 -11.23 9.29 -9.51
C LEU A 57 -12.01 10.04 -8.42
N ILE A 58 -11.34 10.88 -7.64
CA ILE A 58 -11.99 11.72 -6.63
C ILE A 58 -12.98 12.69 -7.28
N THR A 59 -12.54 13.47 -8.27
CA THR A 59 -13.32 14.59 -8.81
C THR A 59 -14.45 14.17 -9.75
N GLU A 60 -14.29 13.06 -10.48
CA GLU A 60 -15.23 12.60 -11.51
C GLU A 60 -16.06 11.39 -11.08
N LYS A 61 -15.54 10.56 -10.16
CA LYS A 61 -16.19 9.29 -9.76
C LYS A 61 -16.58 9.23 -8.28
N GLY A 62 -16.30 10.29 -7.51
CA GLY A 62 -16.77 10.44 -6.13
C GLY A 62 -16.05 9.54 -5.12
N PHE A 63 -14.77 9.25 -5.35
CA PHE A 63 -14.00 8.45 -4.40
C PHE A 63 -13.82 9.17 -3.06
N SER A 64 -14.14 8.46 -1.98
CA SER A 64 -14.34 9.02 -0.63
C SER A 64 -13.07 9.04 0.20
N PHE A 65 -12.12 8.15 -0.09
CA PHE A 65 -10.82 8.13 0.56
C PHE A 65 -9.76 7.48 -0.31
N VAL A 66 -8.51 7.80 0.00
CA VAL A 66 -7.32 7.13 -0.52
C VAL A 66 -6.68 6.37 0.63
N ALA A 67 -6.44 5.08 0.45
CA ALA A 67 -5.74 4.24 1.40
C ALA A 67 -4.41 3.78 0.82
N VAL A 68 -3.35 3.75 1.62
CA VAL A 68 -2.00 3.42 1.17
C VAL A 68 -1.43 2.24 1.96
N GLU A 69 -0.50 1.50 1.36
CA GLU A 69 0.37 0.50 2.02
C GLU A 69 1.34 1.19 2.98
N GLY A 70 0.78 1.81 4.01
CA GLY A 70 1.49 2.58 5.01
C GLY A 70 0.84 2.44 6.37
N ASP A 71 1.61 2.82 7.38
CA ASP A 71 1.25 2.65 8.79
C ASP A 71 0.06 3.53 9.17
N TRP A 72 -0.84 2.97 9.98
CA TRP A 72 -2.08 3.64 10.37
C TRP A 72 -1.86 4.99 11.09
N PRO A 73 -1.06 5.09 12.18
CA PRO A 73 -0.87 6.36 12.90
C PRO A 73 -0.15 7.44 12.08
N ALA A 74 0.81 7.04 11.24
CA ALA A 74 1.53 7.97 10.38
C ALA A 74 0.59 8.56 9.32
N CYS A 75 -0.25 7.73 8.70
CA CYS A 75 -1.26 8.18 7.75
C CYS A 75 -2.37 9.02 8.42
N ALA A 76 -2.74 8.74 9.67
CA ALA A 76 -3.71 9.54 10.42
C ALA A 76 -3.27 11.01 10.59
N ARG A 77 -1.97 11.26 10.80
CA ARG A 77 -1.42 12.63 10.85
C ARG A 77 -1.55 13.36 9.50
N VAL A 78 -1.38 12.63 8.40
CA VAL A 78 -1.60 13.16 7.04
C VAL A 78 -3.08 13.45 6.82
N ASP A 79 -3.95 12.52 7.22
CA ASP A 79 -5.41 12.65 7.15
C ASP A 79 -5.90 13.92 7.86
N ASP A 80 -5.44 14.14 9.08
CA ASP A 80 -5.79 15.30 9.88
C ASP A 80 -5.41 16.60 9.16
N SER A 81 -4.23 16.63 8.53
CA SER A 81 -3.77 17.77 7.72
C SER A 81 -4.63 17.98 6.47
N VAL A 82 -4.88 16.92 5.68
CA VAL A 82 -5.62 17.05 4.41
C VAL A 82 -7.11 17.31 4.63
N ARG A 83 -7.70 16.80 5.71
CA ARG A 83 -9.09 17.10 6.11
C ARG A 83 -9.19 18.36 6.96
N ARG A 84 -8.08 19.06 7.20
CA ARG A 84 -8.02 20.36 7.89
C ARG A 84 -8.65 20.30 9.28
N ARG A 85 -8.28 19.29 10.06
CA ARG A 85 -8.71 19.19 11.46
C ARG A 85 -8.04 20.27 12.31
N PRO A 86 -8.66 20.68 13.44
CA PRO A 86 -8.00 21.54 14.41
C PRO A 86 -6.66 20.95 14.83
N ASP A 87 -5.67 21.82 15.07
CA ASP A 87 -4.32 21.48 15.55
C ASP A 87 -3.45 20.62 14.61
N ALA A 88 -3.99 20.21 13.45
CA ALA A 88 -3.23 19.53 12.43
C ALA A 88 -2.23 20.48 11.75
N PRO A 89 -1.07 19.99 11.28
CA PRO A 89 -0.14 20.81 10.51
C PRO A 89 -0.81 21.41 9.26
N GLU A 90 -0.61 22.71 9.03
CA GLU A 90 -1.22 23.39 7.87
C GLU A 90 -0.69 22.86 6.53
N ASP A 91 0.61 22.60 6.45
CA ASP A 91 1.25 22.00 5.29
C ASP A 91 1.38 20.47 5.49
N PRO A 92 0.74 19.64 4.65
CA PRO A 92 0.89 18.18 4.71
C PRO A 92 2.33 17.69 4.69
N ARG A 93 3.28 18.49 4.16
CA ARG A 93 4.71 18.18 4.24
C ARG A 93 5.18 17.90 5.66
N ALA A 94 4.71 18.65 6.65
CA ALA A 94 5.12 18.46 8.04
C ALA A 94 4.60 17.13 8.62
N ALA A 95 3.41 16.69 8.22
CA ALA A 95 2.88 15.39 8.61
C ALA A 95 3.66 14.25 7.93
N LEU A 96 3.99 14.38 6.65
CA LEU A 96 4.76 13.39 5.89
C LEU A 96 6.23 13.31 6.33
N ALA A 97 6.84 14.42 6.71
CA ALA A 97 8.20 14.45 7.27
C ALA A 97 8.29 13.81 8.67
N ALA A 98 7.16 13.41 9.26
CA ALA A 98 7.12 12.70 10.53
C ALA A 98 6.97 11.18 10.34
N PHE A 99 7.07 10.69 9.10
CA PHE A 99 7.32 9.27 8.79
C PHE A 99 8.81 8.99 9.00
N ASP A 100 9.13 8.41 10.14
CA ASP A 100 10.49 8.08 10.58
C ASP A 100 10.77 6.56 10.54
N ARG A 101 9.76 5.71 10.35
CA ARG A 101 10.00 4.28 10.14
C ARG A 101 10.65 4.01 8.79
N TRP A 102 11.71 3.20 8.80
CA TRP A 102 12.31 2.70 7.56
C TRP A 102 11.36 1.73 6.83
N PRO A 103 11.22 1.83 5.50
CA PRO A 103 11.85 2.81 4.61
C PRO A 103 11.02 4.09 4.51
N THR A 104 11.60 5.22 4.88
CA THR A 104 10.86 6.48 5.01
C THR A 104 10.34 7.02 3.68
N TRP A 105 11.06 6.80 2.58
CA TRP A 105 10.77 7.41 1.28
C TRP A 105 9.47 6.93 0.63
N MET A 106 8.94 5.75 1.02
CA MET A 106 7.70 5.20 0.45
C MET A 106 6.58 6.24 0.47
N TRP A 107 6.39 6.91 1.61
CA TRP A 107 5.34 7.93 1.75
C TRP A 107 5.92 9.32 2.03
N ALA A 108 7.11 9.44 2.62
CA ALA A 108 7.78 10.71 2.82
C ALA A 108 8.60 11.12 1.59
N ASN A 109 7.91 11.55 0.53
CA ASN A 109 8.50 12.06 -0.71
C ASN A 109 7.73 13.28 -1.26
N GLU A 110 8.34 14.02 -2.17
CA GLU A 110 7.76 15.24 -2.76
C GLU A 110 6.47 14.95 -3.55
N GLU A 111 6.37 13.79 -4.21
CA GLU A 111 5.21 13.42 -5.03
C GLU A 111 3.95 13.21 -4.18
N VAL A 112 4.09 12.57 -3.01
CA VAL A 112 3.01 12.42 -2.03
C VAL A 112 2.69 13.76 -1.37
N VAL A 113 3.69 14.62 -1.11
CA VAL A 113 3.46 15.99 -0.63
C VAL A 113 2.58 16.78 -1.61
N ASP A 114 2.90 16.73 -2.90
CA ASP A 114 2.13 17.41 -3.93
C ASP A 114 0.71 16.86 -4.05
N PHE A 115 0.53 15.54 -3.92
CA PHE A 115 -0.80 14.94 -3.83
C PHE A 115 -1.57 15.39 -2.60
N ALA A 116 -0.97 15.34 -1.41
CA ALA A 116 -1.62 15.70 -0.15
C ALA A 116 -1.98 17.19 -0.09
N ARG A 117 -1.13 18.09 -0.61
CA ARG A 117 -1.45 19.52 -0.74
C ARG A 117 -2.61 19.76 -1.69
N TRP A 118 -2.66 19.04 -2.82
CA TRP A 118 -3.81 19.08 -3.70
C TRP A 118 -5.09 18.58 -3.00
N LEU A 119 -5.01 17.45 -2.28
CA LEU A 119 -6.14 16.86 -1.58
C LEU A 119 -6.68 17.81 -0.49
N ARG A 120 -5.79 18.45 0.25
CA ARG A 120 -6.13 19.49 1.23
C ARG A 120 -6.85 20.68 0.59
N THR A 121 -6.38 21.11 -0.58
CA THR A 121 -6.99 22.21 -1.34
C THR A 121 -8.37 21.83 -1.85
N HIS A 122 -8.53 20.62 -2.38
CA HIS A 122 -9.82 20.07 -2.78
C HIS A 122 -10.81 20.02 -1.60
N ASN A 123 -10.38 19.47 -0.46
CA ASN A 123 -11.16 19.39 0.77
C ASN A 123 -11.54 20.75 1.38
N ALA A 124 -10.83 21.82 1.04
CA ALA A 124 -11.17 23.16 1.53
C ALA A 124 -12.50 23.66 0.97
N GLY A 125 -12.93 23.17 -0.19
CA GLY A 125 -14.21 23.49 -0.82
C GLY A 125 -15.39 22.62 -0.39
N LEU A 126 -15.15 21.58 0.42
CA LEU A 126 -16.16 20.58 0.79
C LEU A 126 -16.65 20.74 2.24
N ALA A 127 -17.89 20.30 2.49
CA ALA A 127 -18.40 20.13 3.85
C ALA A 127 -17.54 19.10 4.60
N LYS A 128 -17.50 19.17 5.95
CA LYS A 128 -16.57 18.36 6.75
C LYS A 128 -16.77 16.85 6.53
N GLU A 129 -18.01 16.45 6.32
CA GLU A 129 -18.47 15.07 6.16
C GLU A 129 -18.17 14.52 4.75
N GLU A 130 -17.97 15.40 3.77
CA GLU A 130 -17.69 15.08 2.37
C GLU A 130 -16.19 15.10 2.05
N ARG A 131 -15.35 15.55 3.00
CA ARG A 131 -13.90 15.64 2.79
C ARG A 131 -13.31 14.25 2.58
N VAL A 132 -12.52 14.14 1.53
CA VAL A 132 -11.82 12.93 1.15
C VAL A 132 -10.71 12.64 2.16
N ALA A 133 -10.71 11.43 2.69
CA ALA A 133 -9.76 11.02 3.72
C ALA A 133 -8.49 10.36 3.14
N PHE A 134 -7.45 10.29 3.96
CA PHE A 134 -6.20 9.59 3.66
C PHE A 134 -5.93 8.55 4.75
N HIS A 135 -5.73 7.28 4.41
CA HIS A 135 -5.61 6.20 5.39
C HIS A 135 -4.41 5.30 5.13
N GLY A 136 -3.87 4.71 6.19
CA GLY A 136 -2.93 3.60 6.10
C GLY A 136 -3.68 2.27 6.17
N LEU A 137 -3.14 1.23 5.58
CA LEU A 137 -3.69 -0.13 5.65
C LEU A 137 -2.82 -1.10 6.44
N ASP A 138 -1.55 -0.76 6.64
CA ASP A 138 -0.51 -1.71 7.03
C ASP A 138 -0.48 -2.01 8.54
N VAL A 139 0.21 -3.10 8.89
CA VAL A 139 0.15 -3.74 10.20
C VAL A 139 1.34 -3.41 11.12
N TYR A 140 2.40 -2.77 10.60
CA TYR A 140 3.68 -2.67 11.33
C TYR A 140 3.68 -1.75 12.55
N SER A 141 2.84 -0.71 12.61
CA SER A 141 2.94 0.33 13.65
C SER A 141 2.44 -0.10 15.03
N LEU A 142 2.95 -1.19 15.61
CA LEU A 142 2.53 -1.75 16.88
C LEU A 142 2.67 -0.73 18.02
N TRP A 143 3.85 -0.15 18.17
CA TRP A 143 4.19 0.73 19.28
C TRP A 143 3.52 2.09 19.18
N GLU A 144 3.51 2.68 17.98
CA GLU A 144 2.79 3.92 17.70
C GLU A 144 1.29 3.72 17.97
N SER A 145 0.71 2.60 17.53
CA SER A 145 -0.71 2.32 17.77
C SER A 145 -1.03 2.17 19.26
N LEU A 146 -0.15 1.51 20.05
CA LEU A 146 -0.30 1.44 21.50
C LEU A 146 -0.24 2.82 22.17
N ARG A 147 0.66 3.70 21.72
CA ARG A 147 0.77 5.08 22.24
C ARG A 147 -0.49 5.89 21.91
N GLU A 148 -1.01 5.80 20.69
CA GLU A 148 -2.25 6.47 20.28
C GLU A 148 -3.45 6.00 21.10
N ILE A 149 -3.56 4.69 21.35
CA ILE A 149 -4.59 4.13 22.25
C ILE A 149 -4.47 4.72 23.65
N LEU A 150 -3.26 4.77 24.22
CA LEU A 150 -3.03 5.33 25.56
C LEU A 150 -3.37 6.82 25.63
N THR A 151 -3.03 7.61 24.61
CA THR A 151 -3.39 9.03 24.52
C THR A 151 -4.91 9.19 24.48
N HIS A 152 -5.59 8.45 23.61
CA HIS A 152 -7.05 8.49 23.50
C HIS A 152 -7.74 8.14 24.83
N LEU A 153 -7.33 7.03 25.46
CA LEU A 153 -7.91 6.57 26.72
C LEU A 153 -7.66 7.55 27.87
N ARG A 154 -6.49 8.20 27.95
CA ARG A 154 -6.23 9.23 28.99
C ARG A 154 -7.19 10.41 28.88
N GLU A 155 -7.56 10.78 27.66
CA GLU A 155 -8.43 11.93 27.40
C GLU A 155 -9.91 11.60 27.58
N HIS A 156 -10.33 10.38 27.20
CA HIS A 156 -11.75 10.04 27.07
C HIS A 156 -12.22 8.99 28.08
N ASP A 157 -11.37 8.02 28.45
CA ASP A 157 -11.73 6.85 29.28
C ASP A 157 -10.59 6.48 30.26
N PRO A 158 -10.27 7.36 31.23
CA PRO A 158 -9.10 7.19 32.09
C PRO A 158 -9.14 5.91 32.95
N GLU A 159 -10.34 5.39 33.22
CA GLU A 159 -10.56 4.12 33.94
C GLU A 159 -10.02 2.90 33.15
N GLU A 160 -9.89 2.99 31.82
CA GLU A 160 -9.41 1.89 30.96
C GLU A 160 -7.89 1.96 30.69
N VAL A 161 -7.23 3.06 31.08
CA VAL A 161 -5.77 3.21 30.97
C VAL A 161 -4.99 2.05 31.62
N PRO A 162 -5.37 1.51 32.82
CA PRO A 162 -4.68 0.37 33.40
C PRO A 162 -4.66 -0.88 32.51
N THR A 163 -5.72 -1.11 31.73
CA THR A 163 -5.83 -2.20 30.75
C THR A 163 -4.84 -2.00 29.60
N ALA A 164 -4.86 -0.82 28.97
CA ALA A 164 -3.96 -0.53 27.86
C ALA A 164 -2.50 -0.55 28.33
N LEU A 165 -2.23 -0.10 29.56
CA LEU A 165 -0.92 -0.24 30.17
C LEU A 165 -0.54 -1.69 30.48
N ALA A 166 -1.49 -2.60 30.72
CA ALA A 166 -1.20 -4.02 30.89
C ALA A 166 -0.77 -4.65 29.55
N ALA A 167 -1.47 -4.33 28.45
CA ALA A 167 -1.04 -4.71 27.11
C ALA A 167 0.34 -4.12 26.79
N TYR A 168 0.54 -2.81 27.03
CA TYR A 168 1.83 -2.13 26.83
C TYR A 168 2.98 -2.80 27.60
N ARG A 169 2.79 -3.05 28.91
CA ARG A 169 3.80 -3.70 29.77
C ARG A 169 4.11 -5.14 29.36
N CYS A 170 3.25 -5.79 28.59
CA CYS A 170 3.54 -7.12 28.06
C CYS A 170 4.56 -7.04 26.91
N PHE A 171 4.52 -5.97 26.11
CA PHE A 171 5.49 -5.73 25.05
C PHE A 171 6.78 -5.03 25.57
N GLU A 172 6.67 -4.14 26.57
CA GLU A 172 7.75 -3.29 27.12
C GLU A 172 9.10 -3.99 27.43
N PRO A 173 9.16 -5.24 27.93
CA PRO A 173 10.43 -5.92 28.24
C PRO A 173 11.34 -6.18 27.02
N HIS A 174 10.87 -5.87 25.82
CA HIS A 174 11.53 -6.13 24.54
C HIS A 174 12.00 -4.85 23.84
N GLY A 175 12.21 -3.76 24.60
CA GLY A 175 12.98 -2.61 24.13
C GLY A 175 12.32 -1.73 23.07
N GLU A 176 11.00 -1.85 22.87
CA GLU A 176 10.30 -1.26 21.72
C GLU A 176 10.79 -1.79 20.36
N ASP A 177 11.53 -2.91 20.35
CA ASP A 177 12.00 -3.59 19.14
C ASP A 177 11.12 -4.83 18.87
N PRO A 178 10.34 -4.86 17.78
CA PRO A 178 9.52 -6.02 17.45
C PRO A 178 10.31 -7.30 17.21
N GLN A 179 11.61 -7.22 16.89
CA GLN A 179 12.48 -8.40 16.76
C GLN A 179 12.79 -9.02 18.12
N GLU A 180 13.07 -8.20 19.14
CA GLU A 180 13.25 -8.72 20.50
C GLU A 180 11.95 -9.33 21.03
N TYR A 181 10.80 -8.71 20.73
CA TYR A 181 9.49 -9.26 21.08
C TYR A 181 9.25 -10.57 20.34
N ALA A 182 9.53 -10.59 19.04
CA ALA A 182 9.37 -11.79 18.25
C ALA A 182 10.27 -12.91 18.84
N ILE A 183 11.56 -12.68 19.02
CA ILE A 183 12.50 -13.68 19.58
C ILE A 183 12.06 -14.17 20.97
N SER A 184 11.48 -13.32 21.82
CA SER A 184 11.04 -13.70 23.16
C SER A 184 9.82 -14.63 23.15
N THR A 185 8.86 -14.42 22.25
CA THR A 185 7.66 -15.27 22.11
C THR A 185 8.00 -16.70 21.67
N ARG A 186 9.19 -16.94 21.10
CA ARG A 186 9.70 -18.28 20.79
C ARG A 186 9.95 -19.13 22.04
N PHE A 187 10.28 -18.49 23.17
CA PHE A 187 10.68 -19.16 24.40
C PHE A 187 9.63 -19.06 25.52
N VAL A 188 8.65 -18.15 25.38
CA VAL A 188 7.56 -17.95 26.33
C VAL A 188 6.22 -18.29 25.65
N PRO A 189 5.57 -19.44 25.98
CA PRO A 189 4.33 -19.89 25.32
C PRO A 189 3.09 -19.02 25.60
N ARG A 190 3.18 -18.04 26.50
CA ARG A 190 2.08 -17.12 26.84
C ARG A 190 2.43 -15.75 26.28
N GLY A 191 1.89 -15.43 25.10
CA GLY A 191 2.00 -14.09 24.51
C GLY A 191 0.97 -13.12 25.11
N CYS A 192 0.99 -11.86 24.66
CA CYS A 192 0.10 -10.78 25.09
C CYS A 192 -1.33 -10.88 24.55
N GLU A 193 -1.72 -12.06 24.05
CA GLU A 193 -2.94 -12.26 23.27
C GLU A 193 -4.20 -11.94 24.08
N ASN A 194 -4.26 -12.36 25.34
CA ASN A 194 -5.41 -12.09 26.20
C ASN A 194 -5.54 -10.59 26.49
N GLU A 195 -4.43 -9.91 26.79
CA GLU A 195 -4.41 -8.48 27.08
C GLU A 195 -4.80 -7.65 25.85
N VAL A 196 -4.32 -8.04 24.67
CA VAL A 196 -4.65 -7.40 23.39
C VAL A 196 -6.10 -7.66 23.01
N VAL A 197 -6.61 -8.89 23.20
CA VAL A 197 -8.02 -9.23 22.95
C VAL A 197 -8.95 -8.48 23.92
N ASP A 198 -8.60 -8.39 25.20
CA ASP A 198 -9.40 -7.65 26.19
C ASP A 198 -9.43 -6.14 25.92
N LEU A 199 -8.32 -5.59 25.40
CA LEU A 199 -8.25 -4.21 24.93
C LEU A 199 -9.12 -3.99 23.69
N LEU A 200 -8.99 -4.87 22.70
CA LEU A 200 -9.79 -4.87 21.47
C LEU A 200 -11.30 -4.92 21.74
N VAL A 201 -11.75 -5.88 22.55
CA VAL A 201 -13.18 -6.08 22.86
C VAL A 201 -13.78 -4.83 23.49
N ARG A 202 -13.02 -4.11 24.31
CA ARG A 202 -13.47 -2.86 24.93
C ARG A 202 -13.54 -1.72 23.94
N LEU A 203 -12.47 -1.46 23.21
CA LEU A 203 -12.41 -0.37 22.23
C LEU A 203 -13.42 -0.57 21.09
N ARG A 204 -13.69 -1.81 20.68
CA ARG A 204 -14.75 -2.13 19.71
C ARG A 204 -16.14 -1.74 20.21
N ARG A 205 -16.47 -2.05 21.46
CA ARG A 205 -17.76 -1.68 22.06
C ARG A 205 -17.94 -0.16 22.14
N GLN A 206 -16.87 0.59 22.37
CA GLN A 206 -16.89 2.06 22.38
C GLN A 206 -16.96 2.65 20.95
N ALA A 207 -16.29 2.02 19.97
CA ALA A 207 -16.42 2.36 18.56
C ALA A 207 -17.87 2.30 18.07
N ASP A 208 -18.56 1.23 18.43
CA ASP A 208 -19.96 1.01 18.07
C ASP A 208 -20.92 2.00 18.78
N ALA A 209 -20.51 2.62 19.89
CA ALA A 209 -21.32 3.56 20.67
C ALA A 209 -21.13 5.03 20.27
N ASP A 210 -19.89 5.47 19.99
CA ASP A 210 -19.52 6.89 19.82
C ASP A 210 -19.20 7.31 18.36
N GLY A 211 -19.21 6.36 17.41
CA GLY A 211 -19.08 6.62 15.97
C GLY A 211 -17.66 7.04 15.52
N ALA A 212 -17.56 8.05 14.66
CA ALA A 212 -16.31 8.42 13.98
C ALA A 212 -15.16 8.89 14.90
N ARG A 213 -15.45 9.28 16.14
CA ARG A 213 -14.43 9.70 17.12
C ARG A 213 -13.69 8.53 17.77
N SER A 214 -14.31 7.36 17.82
CA SER A 214 -13.76 6.13 18.41
C SER A 214 -13.26 5.13 17.36
N PHE A 215 -13.60 5.31 16.08
CA PHE A 215 -13.09 4.46 14.99
C PHE A 215 -11.56 4.44 14.94
N GLY A 216 -10.89 5.59 15.07
CA GLY A 216 -9.43 5.66 15.05
C GLY A 216 -8.77 4.85 16.19
N ALA A 217 -9.31 4.94 17.40
CA ALA A 217 -8.81 4.19 18.56
C ALA A 217 -9.07 2.68 18.40
N TRP A 218 -10.25 2.29 17.91
CA TRP A 218 -10.55 0.90 17.60
C TRP A 218 -9.66 0.34 16.51
N GLN A 219 -9.46 1.07 15.41
CA GLN A 219 -8.58 0.63 14.33
C GLN A 219 -7.12 0.50 14.80
N ASN A 220 -6.63 1.41 15.66
CA ASN A 220 -5.32 1.22 16.29
C ASN A 220 -5.25 -0.09 17.09
N ALA A 221 -6.32 -0.47 17.79
CA ALA A 221 -6.35 -1.74 18.51
C ALA A 221 -6.33 -2.95 17.56
N GLU A 222 -7.03 -2.87 16.42
CA GLU A 222 -6.96 -3.90 15.35
C GLU A 222 -5.55 -4.01 14.76
N VAL A 223 -4.83 -2.90 14.62
CA VAL A 223 -3.41 -2.88 14.21
C VAL A 223 -2.56 -3.59 15.26
N VAL A 224 -2.69 -3.27 16.54
CA VAL A 224 -1.96 -3.94 17.62
C VAL A 224 -2.17 -5.46 17.59
N ALA A 225 -3.42 -5.90 17.42
CA ALA A 225 -3.74 -7.32 17.34
C ALA A 225 -3.27 -8.00 16.05
N GLY A 226 -3.32 -7.29 14.93
CA GLY A 226 -2.74 -7.74 13.66
C GLY A 226 -1.22 -7.90 13.77
N ALA A 227 -0.55 -6.93 14.38
CA ALA A 227 0.89 -6.87 14.55
C ALA A 227 1.39 -8.00 15.44
N GLU A 228 0.70 -8.26 16.55
CA GLU A 228 0.98 -9.41 17.44
C GLU A 228 0.98 -10.73 16.65
N ARG A 229 -0.08 -10.99 15.87
CA ARG A 229 -0.18 -12.18 15.02
C ARG A 229 0.91 -12.21 13.94
N TYR A 230 1.22 -11.06 13.35
CA TYR A 230 2.23 -10.92 12.31
C TYR A 230 3.63 -11.28 12.83
N TYR A 231 4.09 -10.65 13.92
CA TYR A 231 5.43 -10.92 14.47
C TYR A 231 5.57 -12.35 14.98
N ARG A 232 4.49 -12.94 15.50
CA ARG A 232 4.46 -14.36 15.86
C ARG A 232 4.63 -15.27 14.64
N ALA A 233 3.89 -14.99 13.55
CA ALA A 233 3.97 -15.75 12.30
C ALA A 233 5.37 -15.64 11.65
N VAL A 234 5.97 -14.46 11.73
CA VAL A 234 7.33 -14.15 11.27
C VAL A 234 8.38 -15.14 11.83
N LEU A 235 8.31 -15.49 13.12
CA LEU A 235 9.29 -16.39 13.76
C LEU A 235 9.06 -17.85 13.44
N GLY A 236 7.81 -18.21 13.12
CA GLY A 236 7.46 -19.52 12.61
C GLY A 236 8.14 -19.81 11.27
N GLY A 237 8.59 -18.75 10.58
CA GLY A 237 9.23 -18.79 9.27
C GLY A 237 8.23 -19.15 8.17
N GLY A 238 8.06 -18.25 7.20
CA GLY A 238 7.45 -18.60 5.90
C GLY A 238 6.20 -17.80 5.52
N GLN A 239 5.46 -18.39 4.57
CA GLN A 239 4.22 -17.88 3.94
C GLN A 239 3.13 -17.31 4.88
N PRO A 240 2.98 -17.76 6.15
CA PRO A 240 1.93 -17.24 7.01
C PRO A 240 2.03 -15.74 7.32
N SER A 241 3.22 -15.14 7.43
CA SER A 241 3.34 -13.71 7.77
C SER A 241 2.83 -12.80 6.66
N TRP A 242 3.13 -13.14 5.40
CA TRP A 242 2.60 -12.47 4.21
C TRP A 242 1.07 -12.47 4.22
N ASN A 243 0.46 -13.65 4.37
CA ASN A 243 -1.00 -13.78 4.38
C ASN A 243 -1.63 -13.05 5.56
N VAL A 244 -0.98 -12.98 6.72
CA VAL A 244 -1.48 -12.19 7.86
C VAL A 244 -1.49 -10.70 7.53
N ARG A 245 -0.43 -10.19 6.91
CA ARG A 245 -0.31 -8.78 6.53
C ARG A 245 -1.34 -8.38 5.46
N ASP A 246 -1.44 -9.13 4.37
CA ASP A 246 -2.39 -8.81 3.28
C ASP A 246 -3.85 -8.95 3.73
N ARG A 247 -4.17 -9.92 4.60
CA ARG A 247 -5.51 -10.01 5.20
C ARG A 247 -5.79 -8.84 6.14
N HIS A 248 -4.80 -8.39 6.92
CA HIS A 248 -4.96 -7.20 7.73
C HIS A 248 -5.27 -5.97 6.88
N MET A 249 -4.56 -5.77 5.76
CA MET A 249 -4.82 -4.67 4.84
C MET A 249 -6.22 -4.75 4.21
N ASP A 250 -6.65 -5.93 3.76
CA ASP A 250 -8.00 -6.15 3.22
C ASP A 250 -9.10 -5.90 4.28
N ASP A 251 -8.91 -6.40 5.50
CA ASP A 251 -9.85 -6.17 6.59
C ASP A 251 -9.89 -4.69 6.99
N THR A 252 -8.77 -3.97 6.98
CA THR A 252 -8.74 -2.52 7.23
C THR A 252 -9.47 -1.76 6.12
N LEU A 253 -9.31 -2.15 4.86
CA LEU A 253 -10.07 -1.59 3.74
C LEU A 253 -11.58 -1.79 3.92
N ASP A 254 -12.01 -2.99 4.31
CA ASP A 254 -13.43 -3.31 4.57
C ASP A 254 -14.00 -2.46 5.71
N ARG A 255 -13.26 -2.34 6.83
CA ARG A 255 -13.63 -1.47 7.95
C ARG A 255 -13.77 -0.01 7.53
N LEU A 256 -12.88 0.50 6.68
CA LEU A 256 -12.96 1.86 6.15
C LEU A 256 -14.17 2.06 5.23
N LEU A 257 -14.44 1.12 4.34
CA LEU A 257 -15.60 1.14 3.45
C LEU A 257 -16.91 1.10 4.24
N ASP A 258 -16.98 0.32 5.32
CA ASP A 258 -18.13 0.31 6.23
C ASP A 258 -18.25 1.62 7.01
N HIS A 259 -17.13 2.15 7.50
CA HIS A 259 -17.09 3.40 8.26
C HIS A 259 -17.60 4.61 7.44
N HIS A 260 -17.15 4.71 6.19
CA HIS A 260 -17.61 5.76 5.26
C HIS A 260 -18.99 5.46 4.66
N GLY A 261 -19.55 4.28 4.90
CA GLY A 261 -20.90 3.88 4.49
C GLY A 261 -20.95 3.16 3.13
N SER A 262 -22.10 2.56 2.82
CA SER A 262 -22.28 1.68 1.66
C SER A 262 -22.06 2.32 0.28
N GLY A 263 -22.22 3.64 0.19
CA GLY A 263 -21.95 4.40 -1.04
C GLY A 263 -20.49 4.86 -1.19
N SER A 264 -19.63 4.57 -0.22
CA SER A 264 -18.24 5.01 -0.27
C SER A 264 -17.42 4.21 -1.27
N LYS A 265 -16.44 4.89 -1.87
CA LYS A 265 -15.49 4.29 -2.82
C LYS A 265 -14.05 4.56 -2.39
N ALA A 266 -13.17 3.60 -2.62
CA ALA A 266 -11.79 3.60 -2.13
C ALA A 266 -10.77 3.54 -3.27
N VAL A 267 -9.79 4.44 -3.25
CA VAL A 267 -8.57 4.26 -4.06
C VAL A 267 -7.50 3.67 -3.16
N VAL A 268 -6.86 2.57 -3.56
CA VAL A 268 -5.78 1.94 -2.80
C VAL A 268 -4.46 2.10 -3.54
N TRP A 269 -3.40 2.56 -2.86
CA TRP A 269 -2.04 2.61 -3.40
C TRP A 269 -1.16 1.61 -2.67
N ALA A 270 -0.65 0.61 -3.39
CA ALA A 270 0.26 -0.39 -2.82
C ALA A 270 1.19 -0.92 -3.92
N HIS A 271 2.16 -1.75 -3.57
CA HIS A 271 2.98 -2.42 -4.56
C HIS A 271 2.15 -3.34 -5.47
N ASN A 272 2.62 -3.58 -6.70
CA ASN A 272 2.01 -4.52 -7.65
C ASN A 272 1.77 -5.93 -7.07
N THR A 273 2.59 -6.34 -6.10
CA THR A 273 2.46 -7.61 -5.37
C THR A 273 1.24 -7.66 -4.47
N HIS A 274 0.77 -6.51 -3.97
CA HIS A 274 -0.45 -6.39 -3.17
C HIS A 274 -1.69 -6.10 -4.03
N VAL A 275 -1.53 -5.34 -5.12
CA VAL A 275 -2.65 -4.86 -5.96
C VAL A 275 -3.14 -5.85 -7.01
N GLY A 276 -2.28 -6.65 -7.64
CA GLY A 276 -2.72 -7.59 -8.69
C GLY A 276 -3.60 -8.71 -8.16
N ASP A 277 -4.22 -9.51 -9.02
CA ASP A 277 -4.84 -10.77 -8.59
C ASP A 277 -3.77 -11.85 -8.39
N ALA A 278 -3.49 -12.24 -7.14
CA ALA A 278 -2.46 -13.24 -6.83
C ALA A 278 -2.68 -14.60 -7.52
N ARG A 279 -3.93 -14.93 -7.92
CA ARG A 279 -4.26 -16.16 -8.68
C ARG A 279 -3.63 -16.21 -10.06
N ALA A 280 -3.34 -15.04 -10.64
CA ALA A 280 -2.65 -14.89 -11.91
C ALA A 280 -1.11 -14.90 -11.77
N THR A 281 -0.59 -15.36 -10.64
CA THR A 281 0.85 -15.42 -10.34
C THR A 281 1.22 -16.72 -9.61
N GLU A 282 2.52 -16.93 -9.40
CA GLU A 282 3.06 -18.05 -8.61
C GLU A 282 2.71 -17.99 -7.11
N MET A 283 2.20 -16.85 -6.62
CA MET A 283 1.69 -16.72 -5.25
C MET A 283 0.62 -17.78 -4.95
N SER A 284 -0.26 -18.04 -5.92
CA SER A 284 -1.33 -19.03 -5.81
C SER A 284 -0.84 -20.46 -5.55
N LEU A 285 0.26 -20.86 -6.20
CA LEU A 285 0.90 -22.17 -6.02
C LEU A 285 1.49 -22.32 -4.62
N SER A 286 1.84 -21.19 -4.01
CA SER A 286 2.40 -21.09 -2.66
C SER A 286 1.32 -20.80 -1.60
N GLY A 287 0.04 -20.83 -1.96
CA GLY A 287 -1.04 -20.48 -1.03
C GLY A 287 -0.97 -19.04 -0.49
N LEU A 288 -0.22 -18.17 -1.17
CA LEU A 288 -0.11 -16.75 -0.85
C LEU A 288 -1.28 -16.00 -1.47
N VAL A 289 -1.88 -15.10 -0.69
CA VAL A 289 -2.95 -14.20 -1.14
C VAL A 289 -2.44 -12.77 -1.18
N ASN A 290 -3.18 -11.88 -1.85
CA ASN A 290 -2.93 -10.46 -1.76
C ASN A 290 -4.22 -9.64 -1.71
N VAL A 291 -4.09 -8.34 -1.40
CA VAL A 291 -5.23 -7.42 -1.26
C VAL A 291 -6.11 -7.40 -2.52
N GLY A 292 -5.51 -7.40 -3.71
CA GLY A 292 -6.25 -7.41 -4.99
C GLY A 292 -7.14 -8.64 -5.17
N GLN A 293 -6.61 -9.84 -4.89
CA GLN A 293 -7.39 -11.08 -4.88
C GLN A 293 -8.48 -11.04 -3.81
N LEU A 294 -8.13 -10.69 -2.57
CA LEU A 294 -9.05 -10.71 -1.43
C LEU A 294 -10.23 -9.76 -1.65
N ALA A 295 -9.97 -8.55 -2.15
CA ALA A 295 -11.03 -7.60 -2.47
C ALA A 295 -11.93 -8.10 -3.60
N ARG A 296 -11.38 -8.74 -4.65
CA ARG A 296 -12.20 -9.35 -5.70
C ARG A 296 -13.06 -10.51 -5.19
N GLU A 297 -12.55 -11.30 -4.24
CA GLU A 297 -13.31 -12.36 -3.57
C GLU A 297 -14.43 -11.79 -2.67
N ARG A 298 -14.16 -10.68 -1.98
CA ARG A 298 -15.09 -10.03 -1.04
C ARG A 298 -16.19 -9.22 -1.75
N TYR A 299 -15.84 -8.38 -2.71
CA TYR A 299 -16.75 -7.43 -3.34
C TYR A 299 -17.20 -7.84 -4.76
N GLY A 300 -16.52 -8.83 -5.36
CA GLY A 300 -16.73 -9.26 -6.75
C GLY A 300 -15.85 -8.49 -7.74
N ALA A 301 -15.42 -9.18 -8.80
CA ALA A 301 -14.49 -8.65 -9.80
C ALA A 301 -15.02 -7.41 -10.57
N GLU A 302 -16.33 -7.23 -10.66
CA GLU A 302 -16.92 -6.04 -11.30
C GLU A 302 -16.88 -4.78 -10.41
N GLN A 303 -16.65 -4.94 -9.10
CA GLN A 303 -16.58 -3.85 -8.13
C GLN A 303 -15.15 -3.42 -7.81
N VAL A 304 -14.16 -4.12 -8.34
CA VAL A 304 -12.74 -3.92 -8.03
C VAL A 304 -11.95 -3.84 -9.33
N VAL A 305 -11.32 -2.69 -9.58
CA VAL A 305 -10.43 -2.48 -10.72
C VAL A 305 -8.99 -2.45 -10.26
N LEU A 306 -8.15 -3.31 -10.83
CA LEU A 306 -6.75 -3.45 -10.49
C LEU A 306 -5.88 -2.84 -11.59
N VAL A 307 -5.01 -1.90 -11.26
CA VAL A 307 -4.16 -1.20 -12.22
C VAL A 307 -2.69 -1.47 -11.88
N GLY A 308 -2.00 -2.18 -12.77
CA GLY A 308 -0.57 -2.48 -12.63
C GLY A 308 0.31 -1.38 -13.24
N PHE A 309 1.58 -1.36 -12.85
CA PHE A 309 2.58 -0.46 -13.41
C PHE A 309 3.84 -1.24 -13.82
N GLY A 310 4.62 -0.72 -14.76
CA GLY A 310 5.90 -1.32 -15.15
C GLY A 310 6.86 -0.34 -15.79
N THR A 311 8.14 -0.71 -15.80
CA THR A 311 9.20 0.08 -16.43
C THR A 311 10.28 -0.78 -17.04
N HIS A 312 10.86 -0.38 -18.18
CA HIS A 312 11.96 -1.12 -18.80
C HIS A 312 13.31 -0.82 -18.14
N SER A 313 13.62 0.44 -17.82
CA SER A 313 14.90 0.84 -17.24
C SER A 313 14.82 2.20 -16.55
N GLY A 314 15.89 2.61 -15.88
CA GLY A 314 15.96 3.96 -15.30
C GLY A 314 16.73 4.04 -14.00
N THR A 315 16.17 4.76 -13.04
CA THR A 315 16.69 4.86 -11.67
C THR A 315 15.57 4.70 -10.65
N VAL A 316 15.92 4.24 -9.46
CA VAL A 316 15.00 3.97 -8.36
C VAL A 316 15.62 4.37 -7.03
N VAL A 317 14.80 4.78 -6.08
CA VAL A 317 15.19 4.90 -4.67
C VAL A 317 15.03 3.56 -3.95
N ALA A 318 16.10 3.05 -3.35
CA ALA A 318 16.08 1.84 -2.54
C ALA A 318 17.20 1.82 -1.49
N GLY A 319 17.20 0.81 -0.61
CA GLY A 319 18.33 0.51 0.28
C GLY A 319 19.12 -0.72 -0.18
N GLU A 320 20.43 -0.76 0.10
CA GLU A 320 21.26 -1.95 -0.18
C GLU A 320 20.99 -3.12 0.79
N ALA A 321 20.36 -2.82 1.93
CA ALA A 321 19.93 -3.80 2.93
C ALA A 321 18.81 -3.18 3.77
N TRP A 322 18.15 -4.01 4.56
CA TRP A 322 17.19 -3.55 5.56
C TRP A 322 17.82 -2.51 6.49
N GLY A 323 17.16 -1.37 6.63
CA GLY A 323 17.66 -0.27 7.47
C GLY A 323 18.85 0.50 6.90
N ALA A 324 19.29 0.19 5.69
CA ALA A 324 20.32 0.97 5.01
C ALA A 324 19.79 2.37 4.67
N GLY A 325 20.71 3.33 4.56
CA GLY A 325 20.36 4.66 4.08
C GLY A 325 19.79 4.62 2.67
N THR A 326 18.89 5.55 2.39
CA THR A 326 18.27 5.75 1.08
C THR A 326 19.32 6.03 0.00
N GLN A 327 19.26 5.31 -1.12
CA GLN A 327 20.15 5.50 -2.25
C GLN A 327 19.38 5.58 -3.57
N VAL A 328 19.91 6.35 -4.51
CA VAL A 328 19.50 6.30 -5.91
C VAL A 328 20.31 5.21 -6.61
N MET A 329 19.63 4.19 -7.11
CA MET A 329 20.21 3.03 -7.77
C MET A 329 19.77 2.97 -9.23
N SER A 330 20.62 2.42 -10.10
CA SER A 330 20.29 2.18 -11.50
C SER A 330 19.34 0.98 -11.62
N VAL A 331 18.32 1.11 -12.45
CA VAL A 331 17.48 -0.01 -12.92
C VAL A 331 18.00 -0.42 -14.30
N PRO A 332 18.70 -1.56 -14.45
CA PRO A 332 19.19 -2.05 -15.73
C PRO A 332 18.03 -2.33 -16.70
N PRO A 333 18.33 -2.52 -18.00
CA PRO A 333 17.37 -3.01 -18.98
C PRO A 333 16.65 -4.26 -18.49
N ALA A 334 15.38 -4.39 -18.83
CA ALA A 334 14.57 -5.52 -18.38
C ALA A 334 15.08 -6.84 -18.96
N ARG A 335 14.74 -7.92 -18.26
CA ARG A 335 15.13 -9.27 -18.66
C ARG A 335 14.52 -9.57 -20.04
N PRO A 336 15.30 -10.08 -21.02
CA PRO A 336 14.74 -10.50 -22.30
C PRO A 336 13.60 -11.52 -22.15
N GLY A 337 12.50 -11.29 -22.86
CA GLY A 337 11.27 -12.08 -22.78
C GLY A 337 10.41 -11.83 -21.53
N SER A 338 10.70 -10.79 -20.75
CA SER A 338 9.78 -10.25 -19.74
C SER A 338 8.68 -9.41 -20.38
N LEU A 339 7.63 -9.11 -19.63
CA LEU A 339 6.60 -8.16 -20.06
C LEU A 339 7.22 -6.82 -20.44
N GLU A 340 8.12 -6.30 -19.60
CA GLU A 340 8.81 -5.03 -19.84
C GLU A 340 9.60 -5.03 -21.15
N ASP A 341 10.28 -6.13 -21.47
CA ASP A 341 11.06 -6.29 -22.71
C ASP A 341 10.15 -6.35 -23.94
N GLU A 342 9.01 -7.03 -23.86
CA GLU A 342 8.03 -7.06 -24.96
C GLU A 342 7.38 -5.68 -25.21
N LEU A 343 7.08 -4.93 -24.14
CA LEU A 343 6.54 -3.57 -24.24
C LEU A 343 7.58 -2.57 -24.77
N HIS A 344 8.84 -2.64 -24.33
CA HIS A 344 9.94 -1.78 -24.77
C HIS A 344 10.08 -1.71 -26.31
N HIS A 345 9.86 -2.83 -27.00
CA HIS A 345 10.07 -2.91 -28.44
C HIS A 345 9.05 -2.12 -29.28
N THR A 346 7.83 -1.90 -28.78
CA THR A 346 6.72 -1.42 -29.60
C THR A 346 5.85 -0.36 -28.93
N ALA A 347 5.75 -0.37 -27.60
CA ALA A 347 4.95 0.60 -26.87
C ALA A 347 5.55 2.02 -26.96
N PRO A 348 4.73 3.08 -26.91
CA PRO A 348 5.22 4.43 -26.68
C PRO A 348 6.01 4.54 -25.37
N GLY A 349 6.84 5.58 -25.25
CA GLY A 349 7.68 5.80 -24.07
C GLY A 349 6.91 5.93 -22.75
N ALA A 350 5.64 6.34 -22.80
CA ALA A 350 4.68 6.21 -21.72
C ALA A 350 3.32 5.85 -22.32
N ALA A 351 2.65 4.84 -21.77
CA ALA A 351 1.39 4.35 -22.31
C ALA A 351 0.45 3.75 -21.26
N LEU A 352 -0.84 3.84 -21.53
CA LEU A 352 -1.90 3.18 -20.81
C LEU A 352 -2.42 2.03 -21.67
N PHE A 353 -2.52 0.86 -21.07
CA PHE A 353 -3.19 -0.30 -21.63
C PHE A 353 -4.45 -0.55 -20.82
N THR A 354 -5.60 -0.64 -21.47
CA THR A 354 -6.87 -1.04 -20.84
C THR A 354 -7.29 -2.37 -21.42
N PHE A 355 -7.49 -3.38 -20.56
CA PHE A 355 -7.65 -4.75 -21.03
C PHE A 355 -9.12 -5.09 -21.33
N PRO A 356 -9.40 -5.80 -22.44
CA PRO A 356 -10.75 -6.24 -22.75
C PRO A 356 -11.21 -7.36 -21.80
N ARG A 357 -12.51 -7.39 -21.47
CA ARG A 357 -13.11 -8.46 -20.65
C ARG A 357 -13.23 -9.80 -21.40
N SER A 358 -13.30 -9.75 -22.73
CA SER A 358 -13.49 -10.90 -23.62
C SER A 358 -12.51 -10.86 -24.76
N GLU A 359 -12.19 -12.00 -25.35
CA GLU A 359 -11.28 -12.11 -26.51
C GLU A 359 -9.92 -11.46 -26.23
N GLN A 360 -9.33 -11.82 -25.09
CA GLN A 360 -8.01 -11.32 -24.70
C GLN A 360 -6.93 -11.82 -25.68
N PRO A 361 -6.05 -10.92 -26.18
CA PRO A 361 -4.96 -11.31 -27.07
C PRO A 361 -3.88 -12.13 -26.34
N ASP A 362 -2.94 -12.71 -27.09
CA ASP A 362 -1.98 -13.68 -26.54
C ASP A 362 -1.07 -13.06 -25.47
N LEU A 363 -0.72 -11.78 -25.59
CA LEU A 363 0.04 -11.03 -24.58
C LEU A 363 -0.64 -11.06 -23.19
N LEU A 364 -1.98 -11.00 -23.16
CA LEU A 364 -2.73 -10.93 -21.92
C LEU A 364 -2.95 -12.30 -21.26
N THR A 365 -2.91 -13.37 -22.05
CA THR A 365 -3.17 -14.74 -21.58
C THR A 365 -1.89 -15.57 -21.39
N THR A 366 -0.77 -15.14 -21.96
CA THR A 366 0.53 -15.79 -21.79
C THR A 366 1.16 -15.41 -20.45
N THR A 367 1.71 -16.41 -19.74
CA THR A 367 2.53 -16.15 -18.56
C THR A 367 3.88 -15.55 -18.94
N LEU A 368 4.13 -14.32 -18.50
CA LEU A 368 5.41 -13.61 -18.69
C LEU A 368 5.98 -13.19 -17.33
N PRO A 369 7.32 -13.16 -17.17
CA PRO A 369 7.94 -12.50 -16.03
C PRO A 369 7.59 -11.01 -16.01
N HIS A 370 7.15 -10.49 -14.87
CA HIS A 370 6.82 -9.08 -14.64
C HIS A 370 7.69 -8.51 -13.52
N ARG A 371 8.33 -7.36 -13.73
CA ARG A 371 9.30 -6.80 -12.77
C ARG A 371 8.64 -6.37 -11.47
N ALA A 372 9.31 -6.65 -10.36
CA ALA A 372 8.90 -6.29 -9.00
C ALA A 372 10.14 -5.94 -8.16
N ILE A 373 10.35 -4.65 -7.90
CA ILE A 373 11.48 -4.14 -7.11
C ILE A 373 10.99 -3.73 -5.72
N GLY A 374 11.48 -4.41 -4.69
CA GLY A 374 11.18 -4.06 -3.30
C GLY A 374 11.96 -2.85 -2.78
N VAL A 375 11.88 -2.63 -1.47
CA VAL A 375 12.59 -1.56 -0.76
C VAL A 375 14.09 -1.84 -0.59
N VAL A 376 14.48 -3.12 -0.66
CA VAL A 376 15.87 -3.56 -0.80
C VAL A 376 16.13 -3.93 -2.24
N TYR A 377 17.21 -3.40 -2.82
CA TYR A 377 17.49 -3.62 -4.22
C TYR A 377 18.98 -3.80 -4.51
N HIS A 378 19.27 -4.77 -5.38
CA HIS A 378 20.60 -5.13 -5.84
C HIS A 378 20.60 -5.16 -7.37
N PRO A 379 20.91 -4.04 -8.05
CA PRO A 379 20.87 -3.93 -9.51
C PRO A 379 21.63 -5.06 -10.23
N GLU A 380 22.76 -5.48 -9.66
CA GLU A 380 23.61 -6.52 -10.23
C GLU A 380 22.98 -7.93 -10.20
N ARG A 381 21.92 -8.13 -9.43
CA ARG A 381 21.21 -9.41 -9.27
C ARG A 381 19.79 -9.40 -9.84
N GLU A 382 19.34 -8.28 -10.43
CA GLU A 382 17.93 -8.10 -10.81
C GLU A 382 17.40 -9.24 -11.67
N ARG A 383 18.20 -9.69 -12.65
CA ARG A 383 17.82 -10.74 -13.60
C ARG A 383 17.33 -12.04 -12.94
N TRP A 384 17.72 -12.28 -11.69
CA TRP A 384 17.46 -13.54 -10.98
C TRP A 384 16.34 -13.49 -9.95
N GLY A 385 15.99 -12.32 -9.38
CA GLY A 385 15.15 -12.27 -8.17
C GLY A 385 14.09 -11.17 -8.10
N ASN A 386 13.95 -10.31 -9.12
CA ASN A 386 12.98 -9.19 -9.10
C ASN A 386 11.90 -9.35 -10.17
N TYR A 387 11.44 -10.57 -10.44
CA TYR A 387 10.42 -10.86 -11.44
C TYR A 387 9.40 -11.87 -10.91
N VAL A 388 8.11 -11.54 -11.07
CA VAL A 388 6.98 -12.38 -10.70
C VAL A 388 6.32 -12.90 -11.97
N SER A 389 6.21 -14.22 -12.12
CA SER A 389 5.45 -14.84 -13.22
C SER A 389 4.00 -14.36 -13.19
N THR A 390 3.52 -13.84 -14.32
CA THR A 390 2.26 -13.10 -14.41
C THR A 390 1.48 -13.45 -15.67
N VAL A 391 0.18 -13.72 -15.52
CA VAL A 391 -0.79 -13.66 -16.62
C VAL A 391 -1.42 -12.28 -16.60
N LEU A 392 -1.04 -11.42 -17.55
CA LEU A 392 -1.25 -9.98 -17.45
C LEU A 392 -2.74 -9.59 -17.39
N GLY A 393 -3.57 -10.16 -18.26
CA GLY A 393 -5.01 -9.87 -18.37
C GLY A 393 -5.87 -10.47 -17.26
N GLU A 394 -5.32 -11.37 -16.45
CA GLU A 394 -5.98 -11.90 -15.25
C GLU A 394 -5.52 -11.14 -13.99
N ARG A 395 -4.23 -10.73 -13.96
CA ARG A 395 -3.64 -10.02 -12.82
C ARG A 395 -4.17 -8.60 -12.68
N TYR A 396 -4.39 -7.90 -13.78
CA TYR A 396 -4.86 -6.50 -13.79
C TYR A 396 -6.01 -6.29 -14.78
N ASP A 397 -6.67 -5.15 -14.67
CA ASP A 397 -7.67 -4.63 -15.62
C ASP A 397 -7.08 -3.57 -16.55
N ALA A 398 -6.01 -2.92 -16.11
CA ALA A 398 -5.26 -1.93 -16.87
C ALA A 398 -3.80 -1.90 -16.41
N PHE A 399 -2.94 -1.31 -17.23
CA PHE A 399 -1.52 -1.24 -16.97
C PHE A 399 -0.93 0.09 -17.44
N LEU A 400 -0.21 0.78 -16.56
CA LEU A 400 0.58 1.96 -16.90
C LEU A 400 2.03 1.55 -17.18
N TRP A 401 2.51 1.91 -18.36
CA TRP A 401 3.83 1.62 -18.87
C TRP A 401 4.69 2.87 -18.96
N PHE A 402 5.95 2.76 -18.55
CA PHE A 402 6.96 3.80 -18.72
C PHE A 402 8.27 3.18 -19.19
N ASP A 403 8.74 3.52 -20.37
CA ASP A 403 9.96 2.91 -20.93
C ASP A 403 11.21 3.28 -20.12
N GLN A 404 11.27 4.53 -19.66
CA GLN A 404 12.31 5.02 -18.78
C GLN A 404 11.70 5.74 -17.59
N THR A 405 12.32 5.54 -16.43
CA THR A 405 11.84 6.07 -15.15
C THR A 405 12.96 6.69 -14.34
N THR A 406 12.59 7.57 -13.42
CA THR A 406 13.52 8.30 -12.56
C THR A 406 13.26 8.01 -11.09
N ALA A 407 14.32 8.12 -10.29
CA ALA A 407 14.23 7.93 -8.85
C ALA A 407 13.29 8.97 -8.23
N LEU A 408 12.50 8.51 -7.25
CA LEU A 408 11.63 9.33 -6.39
C LEU A 408 12.43 10.41 -5.67
N HIS A 409 11.75 11.42 -5.11
CA HIS A 409 12.38 12.52 -4.37
C HIS A 409 12.05 12.44 -2.86
N PRO A 410 12.86 11.74 -2.03
CA PRO A 410 12.60 11.57 -0.60
C PRO A 410 12.70 12.89 0.17
N LEU A 411 11.85 13.06 1.19
CA LEU A 411 11.96 14.17 2.14
C LEU A 411 13.15 14.00 3.09
N HIS A 412 13.44 12.74 3.45
CA HIS A 412 14.56 12.36 4.29
C HIS A 412 15.76 11.98 3.44
N THR A 413 16.88 12.67 3.63
CA THR A 413 18.15 12.38 2.94
C THR A 413 19.21 11.79 3.86
N ARG A 414 18.86 11.51 5.13
CA ARG A 414 19.77 10.95 6.14
C ARG A 414 19.31 9.57 6.58
N ARG A 415 20.27 8.75 7.02
CA ARG A 415 20.04 7.45 7.67
C ARG A 415 19.07 7.65 8.85
N VAL A 416 17.95 6.94 8.83
CA VAL A 416 17.00 6.91 9.94
C VAL A 416 17.22 5.62 10.71
N ASP A 417 17.03 5.67 12.03
CA ASP A 417 17.18 4.50 12.88
C ASP A 417 16.17 3.42 12.46
N VAL A 418 16.63 2.17 12.42
CA VAL A 418 15.79 1.02 12.07
C VAL A 418 14.92 0.73 13.28
N LEU A 419 13.69 1.23 13.29
CA LEU A 419 12.76 0.94 14.37
C LEU A 419 12.22 -0.49 14.27
N GLU A 420 11.99 -0.98 13.05
CA GLU A 420 11.49 -2.34 12.80
C GLU A 420 11.96 -2.88 11.44
N PRO A 421 12.76 -3.98 11.36
CA PRO A 421 12.99 -4.68 10.09
C PRO A 421 11.91 -5.76 9.87
N GLU A 422 11.43 -5.92 8.63
CA GLU A 422 10.80 -7.20 8.28
C GLU A 422 11.88 -8.29 8.32
N THR A 423 11.52 -9.40 8.94
CA THR A 423 12.07 -10.71 8.62
C THR A 423 11.50 -11.15 7.27
N TYR A 424 12.18 -10.75 6.20
CA TYR A 424 12.32 -11.50 4.93
C TYR A 424 11.09 -12.32 4.48
N PRO A 425 10.37 -11.90 3.43
CA PRO A 425 9.79 -12.87 2.51
C PRO A 425 10.72 -13.01 1.31
N SER A 426 11.46 -14.13 1.20
CA SER A 426 11.73 -14.67 -0.13
C SER A 426 10.40 -15.18 -0.67
N GLY A 427 9.66 -14.26 -1.28
CA GLY A 427 8.54 -14.54 -2.17
C GLY A 427 8.91 -14.37 -3.64
N VAL A 428 10.20 -14.18 -3.96
CA VAL A 428 10.81 -14.28 -5.30
C VAL A 428 12.26 -14.75 -5.15
#